data_AF-A0A8U1FC80-F1
#
_entry.id   AF-A0A8U1FC80-F1
#
_cell.length_a   1.000
_cell.length_b   1.000
_cell.length_c   1.000
_cell.angle_alpha   90.00
_cell.angle_beta   90.00
_cell.angle_gamma   90.00
#
_symmetry.space_group_name_H-M   'P 1'
#
loop_
_entity.id
_entity.type
_entity.pdbx_description
1 polymer ?
#
loop_
_entity_poly.entity_id
_entity_poly.type
_entity_poly.pdbx_seq_one_letter_code
_entity_poly.pdbx_strand_id
1 'polypeptide(L)'
;MAVCGQGSTVFCQGEEMGKWKVQSGVSFLFFTSHTPCGDASIIPMMIDRQSQPCQPIKADAIIPNGTNEKAERVNLKRRAETQTDGINKHPRLEEPEKSEDELQCGGSLVENLTESSAQAPAESPRPAGENALTNVVLKQRDNVLTQQSLQDIHRTGAKCVPGGPEDPLQPGLGYHSTGLLRVKPGRGEPTLSLSCSDKLARWAVLGFQGALLSHYLQGAVYFSAIVVGRCPYSHQTMQRALITRCSEVTALPAGFRVQPPELLQSSLEFAHSQAQTEHNHQPGKGRVSPCGAAISWCAVSDQPLDVTANGYKHGVTKKALGTSKARSLICKVELFHSFLSLLAVTDKSHLPESLRGKELQTYWDYKQVAQSYQQASLQLRSQAFPLWLRSDRDLLQFH
;
A
#
# COMPACT_ATOMS: atom_id res chain seq x y z
N MET A 1 -13.72 10.98 -24.19
CA MET A 1 -15.12 11.45 -24.10
C MET A 1 -15.18 12.90 -23.65
N ALA A 2 -14.90 13.22 -22.37
CA ALA A 2 -15.00 14.61 -21.85
C ALA A 2 -14.29 15.66 -22.73
N VAL A 3 -12.97 15.51 -22.96
CA VAL A 3 -12.18 16.48 -23.74
C VAL A 3 -12.55 16.54 -25.23
N CYS A 4 -13.31 15.57 -25.74
CA CYS A 4 -13.72 15.50 -27.14
C CYS A 4 -15.11 16.14 -27.37
N GLY A 5 -15.62 16.91 -26.39
CA GLY A 5 -16.95 17.52 -26.46
C GLY A 5 -18.11 16.54 -26.30
N GLN A 6 -17.84 15.26 -26.04
CA GLN A 6 -18.85 14.28 -25.70
C GLN A 6 -19.18 14.40 -24.22
N GLY A 7 -20.46 14.34 -23.88
CA GLY A 7 -20.92 14.34 -22.49
C GLY A 7 -20.18 13.29 -21.66
N SER A 8 -19.84 13.64 -20.42
CA SER A 8 -19.24 12.74 -19.45
C SER A 8 -20.20 12.62 -18.27
N THR A 9 -20.25 11.45 -17.63
CA THR A 9 -21.02 11.23 -16.39
C THR A 9 -20.18 11.46 -15.14
N VAL A 10 -18.86 11.66 -15.30
CA VAL A 10 -17.90 11.76 -14.20
C VAL A 10 -17.35 13.17 -14.06
N PHE A 11 -17.11 13.85 -15.19
CA PHE A 11 -16.47 15.16 -15.23
C PHE A 11 -17.34 16.18 -15.96
N CYS A 12 -17.33 17.42 -15.50
CA CYS A 12 -17.88 18.57 -16.22
C CYS A 12 -16.81 19.66 -16.35
N GLN A 13 -17.08 20.64 -17.19
CA GLN A 13 -16.15 21.74 -17.42
C GLN A 13 -15.90 22.53 -16.13
N GLY A 14 -14.64 22.84 -15.88
CA GLY A 14 -14.21 23.71 -14.80
C GLY A 14 -14.44 25.18 -15.10
N GLU A 15 -14.14 26.02 -14.12
CA GLU A 15 -14.11 27.48 -14.23
C GLU A 15 -12.86 27.94 -14.99
N GLU A 16 -11.74 27.25 -14.79
CA GLU A 16 -10.49 27.50 -15.51
C GLU A 16 -10.54 26.88 -16.91
N MET A 17 -10.05 27.63 -17.90
CA MET A 17 -10.03 27.20 -19.29
C MET A 17 -9.23 25.90 -19.47
N GLY A 18 -9.85 24.90 -20.10
CA GLY A 18 -9.25 23.58 -20.34
C GLY A 18 -9.20 22.67 -19.12
N LYS A 19 -9.71 23.12 -17.97
CA LYS A 19 -9.82 22.33 -16.76
C LYS A 19 -11.21 21.68 -16.64
N TRP A 20 -11.24 20.59 -15.89
CA TRP A 20 -12.40 19.77 -15.61
C TRP A 20 -12.55 19.57 -14.11
N LYS A 21 -13.79 19.49 -13.64
CA LYS A 21 -14.13 19.15 -12.25
C LYS A 21 -14.96 17.89 -12.22
N VAL A 22 -14.89 17.17 -11.10
CA VAL A 22 -15.78 16.04 -10.83
C VAL A 22 -17.22 16.56 -10.76
N GLN A 23 -18.16 15.85 -11.38
CA GLN A 23 -19.57 16.22 -11.33
C GLN A 23 -20.14 16.12 -9.92
N SER A 24 -21.12 16.97 -9.62
CA SER A 24 -21.86 16.89 -8.37
C SER A 24 -22.55 15.51 -8.26
N GLY A 25 -22.47 14.89 -7.08
CA GLY A 25 -23.01 13.56 -6.83
C GLY A 25 -22.08 12.40 -7.21
N VAL A 26 -20.95 12.66 -7.87
CA VAL A 26 -19.95 11.63 -8.16
C VAL A 26 -18.93 11.57 -7.03
N SER A 27 -18.74 10.37 -6.46
CA SER A 27 -17.74 10.10 -5.43
C SER A 27 -16.89 8.88 -5.79
N PHE A 28 -15.66 8.86 -5.29
CA PHE A 28 -14.74 7.74 -5.49
C PHE A 28 -14.57 6.99 -4.17
N LEU A 29 -14.66 5.67 -4.24
CA LEU A 29 -14.48 4.77 -3.10
C LEU A 29 -13.27 3.88 -3.38
N PHE A 30 -12.42 3.67 -2.37
CA PHE A 30 -11.33 2.70 -2.46
C PHE A 30 -11.67 1.49 -1.61
N PHE A 31 -11.71 0.32 -2.23
CA PHE A 31 -11.89 -0.95 -1.53
C PHE A 31 -10.59 -1.76 -1.54
N THR A 32 -10.23 -2.33 -0.38
CA THR A 32 -9.14 -3.31 -0.25
C THR A 32 -9.62 -4.49 0.56
N SER A 33 -9.32 -5.72 0.13
CA SER A 33 -9.73 -6.93 0.85
C SER A 33 -8.99 -7.12 2.18
N HIS A 34 -7.84 -6.47 2.35
CA HIS A 34 -7.02 -6.55 3.55
C HIS A 34 -6.45 -5.18 3.93
N THR A 35 -6.03 -5.01 5.18
CA THR A 35 -5.42 -3.76 5.66
C THR A 35 -4.18 -3.42 4.84
N PRO A 36 -4.01 -2.16 4.40
CA PRO A 36 -2.83 -1.74 3.64
C PRO A 36 -1.54 -2.06 4.39
N CYS A 37 -0.55 -2.64 3.71
CA CYS A 37 0.76 -2.88 4.34
C CYS A 37 1.42 -1.56 4.77
N GLY A 38 2.34 -1.65 5.74
CA GLY A 38 2.95 -0.48 6.36
C GLY A 38 2.42 -0.25 7.77
N ASP A 39 2.22 1.02 8.12
CA ASP A 39 1.75 1.43 9.45
C ASP A 39 0.33 0.95 9.76
N ALA A 40 -0.52 0.85 8.73
CA ALA A 40 -1.91 0.42 8.87
C ALA A 40 -2.06 -1.07 9.25
N SER A 41 -0.99 -1.87 9.14
CA SER A 41 -0.97 -3.28 9.56
C SER A 41 -0.44 -3.49 10.98
N ILE A 42 -0.01 -2.43 11.67
CA ILE A 42 0.46 -2.50 13.06
C ILE A 42 -0.76 -2.37 13.97
N ILE A 43 -1.39 -3.51 14.21
CA ILE A 43 -2.72 -3.61 14.83
C ILE A 43 -2.57 -4.39 16.14
N PRO A 44 -2.98 -3.84 17.29
CA PRO A 44 -3.04 -4.60 18.53
C PRO A 44 -3.89 -5.86 18.37
N MET A 45 -3.36 -7.01 18.77
CA MET A 45 -4.14 -8.24 18.87
C MET A 45 -5.10 -8.09 20.06
N MET A 46 -6.39 -8.30 19.85
CA MET A 46 -7.35 -8.35 20.96
C MET A 46 -7.40 -9.76 21.51
N ILE A 47 -7.33 -9.90 22.84
CA ILE A 47 -7.18 -11.18 23.54
C ILE A 47 -8.45 -12.06 23.44
N ASP A 48 -9.64 -11.49 23.16
CA ASP A 48 -10.92 -12.20 23.33
C ASP A 48 -11.87 -12.27 22.12
N ARG A 49 -11.36 -12.24 20.89
CA ARG A 49 -12.20 -12.61 19.73
C ARG A 49 -11.42 -13.48 18.77
N GLN A 50 -11.44 -14.79 19.01
CA GLN A 50 -11.38 -15.73 17.90
C GLN A 50 -12.50 -15.32 16.95
N SER A 51 -12.12 -14.71 15.83
CA SER A 51 -13.08 -14.35 14.80
C SER A 51 -13.61 -15.67 14.24
N GLN A 52 -14.77 -16.10 14.72
CA GLN A 52 -15.49 -17.17 14.04
C GLN A 52 -15.71 -16.70 12.60
N PRO A 53 -15.26 -17.47 11.59
CA PRO A 53 -15.49 -17.10 10.20
C PRO A 53 -16.99 -16.97 9.97
N CYS A 54 -17.44 -15.84 9.43
CA CYS A 54 -18.82 -15.72 9.00
C CYS A 54 -18.99 -16.43 7.66
N GLN A 55 -20.22 -16.83 7.31
CA GLN A 55 -20.42 -17.54 6.05
C GLN A 55 -19.98 -16.63 4.88
N PRO A 56 -19.08 -17.11 4.01
CA PRO A 56 -18.62 -16.31 2.89
C PRO A 56 -19.77 -16.02 1.93
N ILE A 57 -19.77 -14.83 1.35
CA ILE A 57 -20.77 -14.47 0.34
C ILE A 57 -20.58 -15.34 -0.89
N LYS A 58 -21.65 -16.02 -1.31
CA LYS A 58 -21.73 -16.70 -2.61
C LYS A 58 -22.10 -15.70 -3.69
N ALA A 59 -21.49 -15.80 -4.87
CA ALA A 59 -21.76 -14.90 -6.00
C ALA A 59 -23.25 -14.83 -6.39
N ASP A 60 -24.01 -15.92 -6.16
CA ASP A 60 -25.44 -16.01 -6.48
C ASP A 60 -26.34 -15.22 -5.52
N ALA A 61 -25.82 -14.76 -4.38
CA ALA A 61 -26.59 -14.00 -3.38
C ALA A 61 -26.65 -12.48 -3.66
N ILE A 62 -26.07 -12.00 -4.77
CA ILE A 62 -25.90 -10.57 -5.10
C ILE A 62 -26.98 -10.08 -6.08
N ILE A 63 -28.21 -10.60 -6.03
CA ILE A 63 -29.34 -9.99 -6.75
C ILE A 63 -30.16 -9.18 -5.74
N PRO A 64 -30.10 -7.83 -5.77
CA PRO A 64 -31.08 -7.01 -5.08
C PRO A 64 -32.44 -7.22 -5.74
N ASN A 65 -33.47 -7.49 -4.95
CA ASN A 65 -34.86 -7.47 -5.43
C ASN A 65 -35.21 -6.05 -5.91
N GLY A 66 -35.52 -5.92 -7.21
CA GLY A 66 -35.95 -4.68 -7.90
C GLY A 66 -34.90 -4.24 -8.91
N THR A 67 -35.13 -4.14 -10.22
CA THR A 67 -36.35 -3.94 -11.01
C THR A 67 -36.29 -4.76 -12.30
N ASN A 68 -37.46 -5.08 -12.83
CA ASN A 68 -37.70 -5.95 -13.97
C ASN A 68 -37.34 -5.23 -15.28
N GLU A 69 -36.13 -5.39 -15.81
CA GLU A 69 -35.82 -5.10 -17.22
C GLU A 69 -35.07 -6.28 -17.85
N LYS A 70 -35.70 -6.86 -18.87
CA LYS A 70 -35.18 -7.95 -19.68
C LYS A 70 -33.94 -7.48 -20.46
N ALA A 71 -32.76 -7.88 -20.03
CA ALA A 71 -31.58 -7.94 -20.89
C ALA A 71 -31.25 -9.41 -21.15
N GLU A 72 -31.46 -9.85 -22.39
CA GLU A 72 -31.07 -11.18 -22.88
C GLU A 72 -29.57 -11.39 -22.69
N ARG A 73 -29.19 -12.21 -21.70
CA ARG A 73 -27.83 -12.74 -21.59
C ARG A 73 -27.71 -13.95 -22.51
N VAL A 74 -26.98 -13.78 -23.61
CA VAL A 74 -26.46 -14.89 -24.42
C VAL A 74 -25.57 -15.76 -23.53
N ASN A 75 -26.01 -17.01 -23.33
CA ASN A 75 -25.31 -18.03 -22.55
C ASN A 75 -24.04 -18.48 -23.27
N LEU A 76 -22.87 -18.00 -22.84
CA LEU A 76 -21.58 -18.66 -23.09
C LEU A 76 -21.14 -19.39 -21.81
N LYS A 77 -21.84 -20.49 -21.50
CA LYS A 77 -21.39 -21.50 -20.52
C LYS A 77 -20.22 -22.27 -21.14
N ARG A 78 -18.99 -22.00 -20.69
CA ARG A 78 -17.93 -23.01 -20.75
C ARG A 78 -18.00 -23.82 -19.45
N ARG A 79 -18.42 -25.08 -19.55
CA ARG A 79 -18.34 -26.08 -18.46
C ARG A 79 -16.87 -26.31 -18.13
N ALA A 80 -16.51 -26.20 -16.86
CA ALA A 80 -15.32 -26.86 -16.33
C ALA A 80 -15.75 -28.28 -15.94
N GLU A 81 -15.34 -29.27 -16.72
CA GLU A 81 -15.58 -30.67 -16.41
C GLU A 81 -14.59 -31.13 -15.34
N THR A 82 -15.14 -31.57 -14.21
CA THR A 82 -14.49 -32.49 -13.29
C THR A 82 -14.25 -33.82 -13.99
N GLN A 83 -12.98 -34.24 -14.11
CA GLN A 83 -12.64 -35.66 -14.16
C GLN A 83 -11.26 -35.93 -13.58
N THR A 84 -11.20 -37.09 -12.94
CA THR A 84 -10.17 -37.67 -12.09
C THR A 84 -9.08 -38.39 -12.89
N ASP A 85 -7.98 -38.65 -12.17
CA ASP A 85 -6.94 -39.66 -12.40
C ASP A 85 -5.83 -39.40 -13.44
N GLY A 86 -4.63 -39.21 -12.88
CA GLY A 86 -3.43 -39.94 -13.30
C GLY A 86 -2.61 -39.37 -14.47
N ILE A 87 -1.54 -38.65 -14.13
CA ILE A 87 -0.13 -39.03 -14.39
C ILE A 87 0.76 -37.81 -14.14
N ASN A 88 1.68 -37.99 -13.19
CA ASN A 88 2.68 -37.02 -12.76
C ASN A 88 3.57 -36.52 -13.90
N LYS A 89 3.64 -35.19 -14.09
CA LYS A 89 4.84 -34.49 -14.56
C LYS A 89 4.99 -33.16 -13.83
N HIS A 90 5.80 -33.15 -12.77
CA HIS A 90 6.25 -31.94 -12.10
C HIS A 90 7.24 -31.17 -12.99
N PRO A 91 7.11 -29.85 -13.16
CA PRO A 91 8.24 -29.02 -13.57
C PRO A 91 9.13 -28.76 -12.35
N ARG A 92 10.36 -29.26 -12.43
CA ARG A 92 11.47 -29.01 -11.49
C ARG A 92 11.86 -27.52 -11.56
N LEU A 93 11.69 -26.81 -10.45
CA LEU A 93 12.32 -25.50 -10.23
C LEU A 93 13.61 -25.78 -9.45
N GLU A 94 14.76 -25.48 -10.05
CA GLU A 94 16.06 -25.58 -9.39
C GLU A 94 16.23 -24.38 -8.44
N GLU A 95 16.57 -24.68 -7.19
CA GLU A 95 17.07 -23.70 -6.21
C GLU A 95 18.55 -23.42 -6.50
N PRO A 96 19.06 -22.18 -6.34
CA PRO A 96 20.49 -21.93 -6.45
C PRO A 96 21.22 -22.47 -5.21
N GLU A 97 22.26 -23.26 -5.47
CA GLU A 97 23.21 -23.78 -4.50
C GLU A 97 23.98 -22.63 -3.80
N LYS A 98 24.25 -22.83 -2.50
CA LYS A 98 25.17 -21.99 -1.72
C LYS A 98 26.60 -22.35 -2.10
N SER A 99 27.37 -21.39 -2.61
CA SER A 99 28.82 -21.47 -2.63
C SER A 99 29.38 -20.73 -1.42
N GLU A 100 30.06 -21.46 -0.56
CA GLU A 100 30.97 -20.95 0.46
C GLU A 100 32.21 -20.41 -0.25
N ASP A 101 32.56 -19.14 -0.02
CA ASP A 101 33.90 -18.63 -0.29
C ASP A 101 34.28 -17.68 0.85
N GLU A 102 35.18 -18.17 1.68
CA GLU A 102 35.94 -17.41 2.67
C GLU A 102 36.89 -16.45 1.95
N LEU A 103 36.85 -15.17 2.29
CA LEU A 103 37.96 -14.26 2.03
C LEU A 103 38.19 -13.35 3.24
N GLN A 104 39.24 -13.74 3.94
CA GLN A 104 39.83 -13.14 5.11
C GLN A 104 40.61 -11.88 4.70
N CYS A 105 40.44 -10.77 5.43
CA CYS A 105 41.43 -9.70 5.43
C CYS A 105 41.60 -9.21 6.88
N GLY A 106 42.76 -9.54 7.44
CA GLY A 106 43.20 -9.11 8.76
C GLY A 106 43.77 -7.69 8.76
N GLY A 107 43.79 -7.08 9.94
CA GLY A 107 44.36 -5.76 10.15
C GLY A 107 44.23 -5.30 11.60
N SER A 108 45.01 -5.93 12.48
CA SER A 108 45.66 -5.42 13.70
C SER A 108 45.05 -4.20 14.43
N LEU A 109 44.77 -4.34 15.72
CA LEU A 109 45.57 -3.67 16.75
C LEU A 109 45.39 -4.34 18.12
N VAL A 110 46.55 -4.61 18.71
CA VAL A 110 46.82 -5.28 19.97
C VAL A 110 46.87 -4.22 21.06
N GLU A 111 46.28 -4.47 22.23
CA GLU A 111 46.94 -4.11 23.49
C GLU A 111 46.40 -4.94 24.67
N ASN A 112 47.36 -5.54 25.37
CA ASN A 112 47.20 -6.39 26.55
C ASN A 112 46.96 -5.53 27.81
N LEU A 113 46.43 -6.14 28.88
CA LEU A 113 47.07 -6.22 30.22
C LEU A 113 46.16 -6.89 31.27
N THR A 114 46.50 -8.15 31.58
CA THR A 114 46.67 -8.82 32.89
C THR A 114 45.85 -8.46 34.15
N GLU A 115 45.16 -9.50 34.64
CA GLU A 115 44.93 -10.02 36.01
C GLU A 115 45.44 -9.29 37.29
N SER A 116 44.57 -9.15 38.31
CA SER A 116 44.51 -10.02 39.52
C SER A 116 44.09 -9.30 40.84
N SER A 117 43.32 -10.04 41.65
CA SER A 117 43.33 -10.14 43.12
C SER A 117 43.03 -8.92 44.03
N ALA A 118 41.97 -9.01 44.86
CA ALA A 118 42.08 -9.22 46.32
C ALA A 118 40.73 -9.05 47.08
N GLN A 119 40.59 -9.79 48.18
CA GLN A 119 39.42 -9.96 49.06
C GLN A 119 39.28 -8.88 50.16
N ALA A 120 38.01 -8.56 50.51
CA ALA A 120 37.30 -8.40 51.82
C ALA A 120 38.05 -7.84 53.08
N PRO A 121 37.37 -7.17 54.08
CA PRO A 121 36.30 -7.79 54.89
C PRO A 121 35.15 -6.90 55.46
N ALA A 122 34.17 -7.60 56.05
CA ALA A 122 33.07 -7.33 57.02
C ALA A 122 33.06 -6.00 57.83
N GLU A 123 31.97 -5.44 58.40
CA GLU A 123 30.84 -6.05 59.15
C GLU A 123 29.73 -4.98 59.47
N SER A 124 28.55 -5.44 59.92
CA SER A 124 27.22 -4.82 60.21
C SER A 124 27.15 -3.79 61.40
N PRO A 125 26.02 -3.13 61.82
CA PRO A 125 24.59 -3.57 61.83
C PRO A 125 23.46 -2.53 61.55
N ARG A 126 22.23 -3.09 61.46
CA ARG A 126 20.91 -2.44 61.21
C ARG A 126 20.40 -1.59 62.39
N PRO A 127 19.30 -0.84 62.19
CA PRO A 127 18.08 -1.26 62.88
C PRO A 127 16.82 -1.30 62.01
N ALA A 128 15.86 -2.10 62.49
CA ALA A 128 14.56 -2.38 61.92
C ALA A 128 13.56 -1.23 62.12
N GLY A 129 12.62 -1.10 61.19
CA GLY A 129 11.42 -0.27 61.32
C GLY A 129 10.41 -0.64 60.24
N GLU A 130 9.31 -1.24 60.68
CA GLU A 130 8.21 -1.76 59.88
C GLU A 130 7.52 -0.71 59.00
N ASN A 131 7.04 -1.11 57.82
CA ASN A 131 5.90 -0.47 57.18
C ASN A 131 5.23 -1.46 56.21
N ALA A 132 4.22 -2.19 56.73
CA ALA A 132 3.41 -3.15 55.97
C ALA A 132 2.31 -2.49 55.11
N LEU A 133 2.31 -1.17 54.97
CA LEU A 133 1.31 -0.41 54.19
C LEU A 133 1.78 0.00 52.78
N THR A 134 3.07 -0.12 52.46
CA THR A 134 3.63 0.19 51.14
C THR A 134 3.55 -0.98 50.14
N ASN A 135 3.40 -2.22 50.62
CA ASN A 135 3.36 -3.40 49.76
C ASN A 135 1.99 -3.64 49.08
N VAL A 136 0.91 -3.01 49.56
CA VAL A 136 -0.42 -3.13 48.93
C VAL A 136 -0.54 -2.17 47.73
N VAL A 137 0.07 -0.97 47.81
CA VAL A 137 0.05 0.02 46.73
C VAL A 137 1.02 -0.34 45.60
N LEU A 138 2.15 -0.99 45.90
CA LEU A 138 3.07 -1.52 44.88
C LEU A 138 2.47 -2.75 44.17
N LYS A 139 1.85 -3.69 44.92
CA LYS A 139 1.18 -4.85 44.30
C LYS A 139 -0.04 -4.46 43.45
N GLN A 140 -0.76 -3.38 43.77
CA GLN A 140 -1.85 -2.87 42.91
C GLN A 140 -1.33 -2.16 41.65
N ARG A 141 -0.18 -1.48 41.70
CA ARG A 141 0.46 -0.92 40.50
C ARG A 141 1.07 -2.01 39.61
N ASP A 142 1.65 -3.04 40.21
CA ASP A 142 2.20 -4.18 39.47
C ASP A 142 1.10 -5.00 38.79
N ASN A 143 -0.10 -5.10 39.37
CA ASN A 143 -1.24 -5.80 38.73
C ASN A 143 -1.86 -5.02 37.56
N VAL A 144 -1.75 -3.69 37.54
CA VAL A 144 -2.18 -2.85 36.40
C VAL A 144 -1.11 -2.82 35.30
N LEU A 145 0.17 -2.87 35.67
CA LEU A 145 1.30 -2.93 34.73
C LEU A 145 1.48 -4.32 34.10
N THR A 146 1.18 -5.40 34.82
CA THR A 146 1.25 -6.79 34.28
C THR A 146 0.06 -7.15 33.39
N GLN A 147 -1.06 -6.42 33.46
CA GLN A 147 -2.18 -6.60 32.52
C GLN A 147 -1.98 -5.83 31.20
N GLN A 148 -1.16 -4.77 31.20
CA GLN A 148 -0.74 -4.07 29.98
C GLN A 148 0.41 -4.79 29.23
N SER A 149 1.06 -5.78 29.85
CA SER A 149 2.31 -6.37 29.37
C SER A 149 2.19 -7.64 28.51
N LEU A 150 0.99 -8.01 28.02
CA LEU A 150 0.81 -9.21 27.18
C LEU A 150 0.01 -8.97 25.89
N GLN A 151 -0.25 -7.71 25.53
CA GLN A 151 -0.91 -7.42 24.26
C GLN A 151 0.11 -7.43 23.12
N ASP A 152 0.08 -8.48 22.31
CA ASP A 152 0.89 -8.56 21.09
C ASP A 152 0.26 -7.75 19.95
N ILE A 153 0.98 -7.62 18.83
CA ILE A 153 0.53 -6.91 17.64
C ILE A 153 0.59 -7.81 16.40
N HIS A 154 -0.31 -7.57 15.47
CA HIS A 154 -0.07 -7.93 14.07
C HIS A 154 1.12 -7.11 13.58
N ARG A 155 2.20 -7.81 13.19
CA ARG A 155 3.44 -7.19 12.73
C ARG A 155 3.37 -6.87 11.25
N THR A 156 3.98 -5.77 10.85
CA THR A 156 4.08 -5.40 9.44
C THR A 156 5.34 -5.98 8.82
N GLY A 157 5.24 -6.52 7.61
CA GLY A 157 6.42 -6.92 6.84
C GLY A 157 7.19 -5.74 6.25
N ALA A 158 6.58 -4.55 6.20
CA ALA A 158 7.20 -3.34 5.68
C ALA A 158 8.26 -2.81 6.65
N LYS A 159 9.39 -2.35 6.11
CA LYS A 159 10.55 -1.89 6.88
C LYS A 159 10.59 -0.38 6.93
N CYS A 160 11.13 0.22 7.99
CA CYS A 160 11.34 1.67 8.06
C CYS A 160 12.19 2.16 6.87
N VAL A 161 11.88 3.35 6.36
CA VAL A 161 12.67 3.98 5.31
C VAL A 161 14.09 4.30 5.84
N PRO A 162 15.17 4.08 5.06
CA PRO A 162 16.52 4.45 5.45
C PRO A 162 16.66 5.94 5.79
N GLY A 163 17.51 6.26 6.79
CA GLY A 163 17.74 7.63 7.26
C GLY A 163 16.68 8.17 8.24
N GLY A 164 15.74 7.33 8.68
CA GLY A 164 14.79 7.62 9.75
C GLY A 164 14.95 6.71 10.97
N PRO A 165 14.05 6.82 11.96
CA PRO A 165 14.03 5.94 13.12
C PRO A 165 13.76 4.48 12.73
N GLU A 166 14.39 3.55 13.45
CA GLU A 166 14.18 2.12 13.27
C GLU A 166 13.09 1.58 14.20
N ASP A 167 12.65 0.35 13.94
CA ASP A 167 11.75 -0.37 14.83
C ASP A 167 12.54 -0.82 16.08
N PRO A 168 12.03 -0.64 17.32
CA PRO A 168 12.76 -0.99 18.54
C PRO A 168 12.90 -2.50 18.78
N LEU A 169 12.11 -3.31 18.06
CA LEU A 169 12.07 -4.78 18.13
C LEU A 169 11.82 -5.36 19.52
N GLN A 170 11.22 -4.57 20.42
CA GLN A 170 10.83 -5.03 21.74
C GLN A 170 9.64 -6.00 21.66
N PRO A 171 9.38 -6.82 22.69
CA PRO A 171 8.20 -7.67 22.74
C PRO A 171 6.87 -6.87 22.67
N GLY A 172 5.84 -7.51 22.11
CA GLY A 172 4.47 -6.98 22.09
C GLY A 172 4.31 -5.63 21.37
N LEU A 173 3.59 -4.70 22.00
CA LEU A 173 3.32 -3.35 21.48
C LEU A 173 4.58 -2.54 21.14
N GLY A 174 5.71 -2.83 21.79
CA GLY A 174 6.97 -2.11 21.58
C GLY A 174 7.78 -2.55 20.35
N TYR A 175 7.29 -3.50 19.56
CA TYR A 175 8.06 -4.06 18.45
C TYR A 175 8.27 -3.06 17.31
N HIS A 176 7.23 -2.31 16.94
CA HIS A 176 7.28 -1.36 15.83
C HIS A 176 7.09 0.10 16.30
N SER A 177 7.84 1.01 15.70
CA SER A 177 7.63 2.45 15.85
C SER A 177 6.48 2.90 14.94
N THR A 178 5.33 3.31 15.48
CA THR A 178 4.20 3.76 14.63
C THR A 178 4.42 5.15 14.04
N GLY A 179 3.69 5.48 12.97
CA GLY A 179 3.75 6.80 12.32
C GLY A 179 4.81 6.92 11.22
N LEU A 180 5.74 5.97 11.12
CA LEU A 180 6.89 6.07 10.20
C LEU A 180 6.56 5.73 8.75
N LEU A 181 7.28 6.34 7.81
CA LEU A 181 7.32 5.91 6.41
C LEU A 181 8.02 4.55 6.29
N ARG A 182 7.47 3.66 5.46
CA ARG A 182 7.97 2.30 5.30
C ARG A 182 8.12 1.90 3.84
N VAL A 183 9.14 1.09 3.55
CA VAL A 183 9.33 0.38 2.28
C VAL A 183 8.73 -1.01 2.35
N LYS A 184 8.26 -1.51 1.21
CA LYS A 184 7.91 -2.93 1.09
C LYS A 184 9.19 -3.78 1.23
N PRO A 185 9.12 -4.97 1.84
CA PRO A 185 10.31 -5.79 2.07
C PRO A 185 10.94 -6.40 0.81
N GLY A 186 10.30 -6.29 -0.36
CA GLY A 186 10.72 -7.01 -1.58
C GLY A 186 10.38 -8.50 -1.52
N ARG A 187 10.65 -9.22 -2.62
CA ARG A 187 10.65 -10.70 -2.68
C ARG A 187 12.04 -11.15 -3.18
N GLY A 188 13.08 -10.77 -2.44
CA GLY A 188 14.48 -10.84 -2.87
C GLY A 188 15.14 -9.48 -2.67
N GLU A 189 15.46 -8.79 -3.77
CA GLU A 189 16.06 -7.45 -3.73
C GLU A 189 15.18 -6.42 -3.00
N PRO A 190 15.79 -5.56 -2.16
CA PRO A 190 15.09 -4.44 -1.53
C PRO A 190 14.40 -3.55 -2.57
N THR A 191 13.19 -3.08 -2.26
CA THR A 191 12.45 -2.18 -3.15
C THR A 191 12.40 -0.77 -2.58
N LEU A 192 12.50 0.23 -3.46
CA LEU A 192 12.23 1.63 -3.13
C LEU A 192 10.72 1.95 -3.08
N SER A 193 9.87 0.93 -3.28
CA SER A 193 8.42 1.10 -3.26
C SER A 193 7.92 1.25 -1.83
N LEU A 194 7.44 2.45 -1.51
CA LEU A 194 6.81 2.72 -0.22
C LEU A 194 5.56 1.86 0.00
N SER A 195 5.20 1.72 1.27
CA SER A 195 4.09 0.93 1.76
C SER A 195 2.75 1.43 1.21
N CYS A 196 1.75 0.55 1.21
CA CYS A 196 0.42 0.90 0.69
C CYS A 196 -0.25 1.97 1.59
N SER A 197 -0.06 1.91 2.91
CA SER A 197 -0.59 2.94 3.82
C SER A 197 0.01 4.32 3.55
N ASP A 198 1.30 4.40 3.23
CA ASP A 198 1.97 5.69 2.93
C ASP A 198 1.46 6.30 1.62
N LYS A 199 1.20 5.45 0.61
CA LYS A 199 0.63 5.89 -0.67
C LYS A 199 -0.81 6.39 -0.51
N LEU A 200 -1.62 5.71 0.28
CA LEU A 200 -2.98 6.15 0.60
C LEU A 200 -2.99 7.48 1.37
N ALA A 201 -2.13 7.62 2.40
CA ALA A 201 -1.96 8.89 3.12
C ALA A 201 -1.53 10.03 2.19
N ARG A 202 -0.59 9.77 1.26
CA ARG A 202 -0.19 10.75 0.24
C ARG A 202 -1.36 11.17 -0.66
N TRP A 203 -2.23 10.24 -1.04
CA TRP A 203 -3.40 10.55 -1.87
C TRP A 203 -4.47 11.34 -1.13
N ALA A 204 -4.54 11.28 0.20
CA ALA A 204 -5.41 12.17 0.99
C ALA A 204 -5.01 13.65 0.88
N VAL A 205 -3.79 13.96 0.41
CA VAL A 205 -3.30 15.33 0.21
C VAL A 205 -3.22 15.70 -1.27
N LEU A 206 -2.62 14.83 -2.09
CA LEU A 206 -2.35 15.12 -3.50
C LEU A 206 -3.44 14.66 -4.47
N GLY A 207 -4.42 13.90 -3.97
CA GLY A 207 -5.31 13.10 -4.78
C GLY A 207 -4.62 11.93 -5.48
N PHE A 208 -5.42 11.01 -6.01
CA PHE A 208 -4.93 9.78 -6.64
C PHE A 208 -4.65 9.94 -8.16
N GLN A 209 -5.04 11.06 -8.77
CA GLN A 209 -4.92 11.32 -10.22
C GLN A 209 -3.46 11.47 -10.71
N GLY A 210 -2.55 11.86 -9.82
CA GLY A 210 -1.14 12.10 -10.15
C GLY A 210 -0.89 13.37 -10.98
N ALA A 211 0.38 13.62 -11.29
CA ALA A 211 0.82 14.87 -11.92
C ALA A 211 0.24 15.08 -13.33
N LEU A 212 0.24 14.05 -14.18
CA LEU A 212 -0.21 14.19 -15.57
C LEU A 212 -1.68 14.62 -15.66
N LEU A 213 -2.58 13.90 -14.98
CA LEU A 213 -4.00 14.25 -15.01
C LEU A 213 -4.30 15.56 -14.27
N SER A 214 -3.44 15.99 -13.34
CA SER A 214 -3.61 17.31 -12.69
C SER A 214 -3.53 18.49 -13.66
N HIS A 215 -2.96 18.31 -14.86
CA HIS A 215 -3.04 19.32 -15.92
C HIS A 215 -4.49 19.62 -16.30
N TYR A 216 -5.32 18.59 -16.44
CA TYR A 216 -6.70 18.73 -16.89
C TYR A 216 -7.71 18.93 -15.76
N LEU A 217 -7.31 18.76 -14.51
CA LEU A 217 -8.22 18.84 -13.37
C LEU A 217 -8.08 20.18 -12.66
N GLN A 218 -9.21 20.81 -12.35
CA GLN A 218 -9.27 22.05 -11.56
C GLN A 218 -8.92 21.78 -10.09
N GLY A 219 -9.21 20.58 -9.59
CA GLY A 219 -8.84 20.15 -8.25
C GLY A 219 -8.40 18.69 -8.24
N ALA A 220 -7.66 18.33 -7.18
CA ALA A 220 -7.29 16.95 -6.93
C ALA A 220 -8.52 16.07 -6.68
N VAL A 221 -8.41 14.79 -7.03
CA VAL A 221 -9.48 13.81 -6.87
C VAL A 221 -9.15 12.90 -5.69
N TYR A 222 -10.07 12.83 -4.74
CA TYR A 222 -9.90 12.16 -3.46
C TYR A 222 -10.88 11.00 -3.31
N PHE A 223 -10.51 10.02 -2.49
CA PHE A 223 -11.45 9.02 -2.04
C PHE A 223 -12.36 9.62 -0.97
N SER A 224 -13.67 9.44 -1.14
CA SER A 224 -14.68 9.78 -0.13
C SER A 224 -14.66 8.79 1.04
N ALA A 225 -14.43 7.51 0.75
CA ALA A 225 -14.23 6.48 1.76
C ALA A 225 -13.17 5.45 1.34
N ILE A 226 -12.52 4.87 2.35
CA ILE A 226 -11.66 3.70 2.25
C ILE A 226 -12.34 2.55 3.01
N VAL A 227 -12.69 1.50 2.29
CA VAL A 227 -13.36 0.31 2.82
C VAL A 227 -12.36 -0.83 2.88
N VAL A 228 -12.15 -1.39 4.07
CA VAL A 228 -11.30 -2.58 4.29
C VAL A 228 -12.20 -3.80 4.45
N GLY A 229 -11.86 -4.91 3.78
CA GLY A 229 -12.53 -6.19 3.94
C GLY A 229 -12.45 -6.77 5.35
N ARG A 230 -13.10 -7.93 5.55
CA ARG A 230 -13.03 -8.65 6.82
C ARG A 230 -11.62 -9.22 7.05
N CYS A 231 -10.88 -8.61 7.96
CA CYS A 231 -9.54 -9.01 8.39
C CYS A 231 -9.19 -8.34 9.74
N PRO A 232 -8.03 -8.61 10.36
CA PRO A 232 -7.53 -7.79 11.46
C PRO A 232 -7.62 -6.31 11.11
N TYR A 233 -8.23 -5.52 11.99
CA TYR A 233 -8.54 -4.11 11.73
C TYR A 233 -8.59 -3.36 13.07
N SER A 234 -8.02 -2.16 13.09
CA SER A 234 -8.19 -1.20 14.17
C SER A 234 -8.45 0.17 13.55
N HIS A 235 -9.60 0.76 13.91
CA HIS A 235 -9.96 2.09 13.42
C HIS A 235 -8.91 3.14 13.81
N GLN A 236 -8.40 3.06 15.04
CA GLN A 236 -7.33 3.95 15.53
C GLN A 236 -6.04 3.81 14.73
N THR A 237 -5.62 2.57 14.42
CA THR A 237 -4.45 2.32 13.56
C THR A 237 -4.66 2.88 12.15
N MET A 238 -5.83 2.67 11.56
CA MET A 238 -6.16 3.19 10.22
C MET A 238 -6.20 4.72 10.21
N GLN A 239 -6.81 5.35 11.22
CA GLN A 239 -6.87 6.80 11.37
C GLN A 239 -5.47 7.40 11.48
N ARG A 240 -4.62 6.84 12.34
CA ARG A 240 -3.22 7.25 12.44
C ARG A 240 -2.52 7.12 11.09
N ALA A 241 -2.55 5.92 10.50
CA ALA A 241 -1.77 5.59 9.32
C ALA A 241 -2.18 6.40 8.07
N LEU A 242 -3.48 6.67 7.88
CA LEU A 242 -4.01 7.25 6.65
C LEU A 242 -4.41 8.72 6.74
N ILE A 243 -4.71 9.22 7.95
CA ILE A 243 -5.25 10.57 8.14
C ILE A 243 -4.30 11.41 8.99
N THR A 244 -4.08 11.02 10.25
CA THR A 244 -3.42 11.89 11.25
C THR A 244 -2.01 12.29 10.85
N ARG A 245 -1.25 11.41 10.17
CA ARG A 245 0.12 11.75 9.71
C ARG A 245 0.19 12.94 8.75
N CYS A 246 -0.91 13.28 8.10
CA CYS A 246 -0.96 14.35 7.10
C CYS A 246 -1.99 15.44 7.44
N SER A 247 -2.63 15.40 8.60
CA SER A 247 -3.71 16.35 8.97
C SER A 247 -3.23 17.79 9.05
N GLU A 248 -1.99 17.99 9.49
CA GLU A 248 -1.40 19.31 9.71
C GLU A 248 -0.73 19.90 8.45
N VAL A 249 -0.84 19.24 7.29
CA VAL A 249 -0.24 19.77 6.06
C VAL A 249 -1.03 21.00 5.59
N THR A 250 -0.35 22.14 5.55
CA THR A 250 -0.93 23.44 5.18
C THR A 250 -0.22 24.07 3.97
N ALA A 251 -0.62 25.28 3.59
CA ALA A 251 -0.05 26.05 2.46
C ALA A 251 -0.11 25.31 1.11
N LEU A 252 -1.16 24.51 0.91
CA LEU A 252 -1.41 23.81 -0.35
C LEU A 252 -1.93 24.80 -1.42
N PRO A 253 -1.53 24.64 -2.69
CA PRO A 253 -2.00 25.49 -3.78
C PRO A 253 -3.49 25.26 -4.07
N ALA A 254 -4.11 26.20 -4.77
CA ALA A 254 -5.50 26.10 -5.20
C ALA A 254 -5.79 24.75 -5.87
N GLY A 255 -6.95 24.17 -5.55
CA GLY A 255 -7.37 22.85 -6.01
C GLY A 255 -6.83 21.66 -5.19
N PHE A 256 -5.91 21.89 -4.24
CA PHE A 256 -5.40 20.86 -3.32
C PHE A 256 -5.79 21.17 -1.88
N ARG A 257 -6.11 20.11 -1.13
CA ARG A 257 -6.40 20.17 0.31
C ARG A 257 -6.10 18.84 0.98
N VAL A 258 -6.04 18.83 2.30
CA VAL A 258 -6.10 17.58 3.06
C VAL A 258 -7.57 17.14 3.11
N GLN A 259 -7.88 16.02 2.46
CA GLN A 259 -9.22 15.43 2.45
C GLN A 259 -9.19 14.07 3.15
N PRO A 260 -9.58 13.99 4.43
CA PRO A 260 -9.67 12.71 5.11
C PRO A 260 -10.83 11.87 4.52
N PRO A 261 -10.58 10.62 4.12
CA PRO A 261 -11.65 9.71 3.73
C PRO A 261 -12.37 9.17 4.98
N GLU A 262 -13.65 8.80 4.81
CA GLU A 262 -14.33 7.94 5.79
C GLU A 262 -13.65 6.57 5.84
N LEU A 263 -13.41 6.03 7.04
CA LEU A 263 -12.74 4.75 7.24
C LEU A 263 -13.77 3.70 7.66
N LEU A 264 -14.00 2.73 6.77
CA LEU A 264 -15.01 1.69 6.97
C LEU A 264 -14.37 0.30 6.98
N GLN A 265 -14.97 -0.61 7.75
CA GLN A 265 -14.70 -2.04 7.64
C GLN A 265 -15.96 -2.75 7.15
N SER A 266 -15.80 -3.54 6.09
CA SER A 266 -16.85 -4.42 5.60
C SER A 266 -17.04 -5.60 6.55
N SER A 267 -18.30 -5.94 6.84
CA SER A 267 -18.67 -7.17 7.54
C SER A 267 -18.68 -8.40 6.62
N LEU A 268 -18.47 -8.20 5.32
CA LEU A 268 -18.53 -9.24 4.31
C LEU A 268 -17.21 -10.02 4.25
N GLU A 269 -17.31 -11.34 4.34
CA GLU A 269 -16.20 -12.26 4.14
C GLU A 269 -16.27 -12.88 2.74
N PHE A 270 -15.17 -12.78 1.99
CA PHE A 270 -15.08 -13.33 0.64
C PHE A 270 -14.71 -14.80 0.68
N ALA A 271 -15.29 -15.61 -0.22
CA ALA A 271 -15.02 -17.05 -0.32
C ALA A 271 -13.54 -17.40 -0.53
N HIS A 272 -12.76 -16.48 -1.13
CA HIS A 272 -11.33 -16.64 -1.37
C HIS A 272 -10.49 -15.67 -0.51
N SER A 273 -11.00 -15.25 0.65
CA SER A 273 -10.22 -14.47 1.63
C SER A 273 -9.05 -15.30 2.16
N GLN A 274 -8.07 -14.64 2.78
CA GLN A 274 -6.96 -15.34 3.43
C GLN A 274 -7.46 -16.31 4.51
N ALA A 275 -8.38 -15.86 5.37
CA ALA A 275 -8.94 -16.69 6.43
C ALA A 275 -9.67 -17.93 5.88
N GLN A 276 -10.48 -17.76 4.83
CA GLN A 276 -11.15 -18.88 4.17
C GLN A 276 -10.16 -19.80 3.45
N THR A 277 -9.09 -19.24 2.86
CA THR A 277 -8.05 -20.04 2.21
C THR A 277 -7.30 -20.90 3.23
N GLU A 278 -6.95 -20.33 4.39
CA GLU A 278 -6.31 -21.04 5.50
C GLU A 278 -7.23 -22.09 6.13
N HIS A 279 -8.52 -21.76 6.32
CA HIS A 279 -9.51 -22.69 6.88
C HIS A 279 -9.75 -23.90 5.98
N ASN A 280 -9.85 -23.69 4.67
CA ASN A 280 -10.05 -24.75 3.69
C ASN A 280 -8.74 -25.45 3.28
N HIS A 281 -7.59 -25.01 3.80
CA HIS A 281 -6.29 -25.58 3.47
C HIS A 281 -6.13 -26.96 4.07
N GLN A 282 -5.82 -27.95 3.23
CA GLN A 282 -5.66 -29.33 3.70
C GLN A 282 -4.30 -29.51 4.39
N PRO A 283 -4.26 -30.20 5.55
CA PRO A 283 -3.00 -30.60 6.17
C PRO A 283 -2.12 -31.34 5.16
N GLY A 284 -0.84 -31.01 5.11
CA GLY A 284 0.15 -31.62 4.20
C GLY A 284 0.31 -30.94 2.83
N LYS A 285 -0.54 -29.97 2.44
CA LYS A 285 -0.41 -29.24 1.15
C LYS A 285 0.55 -28.03 1.18
N GLY A 286 1.57 -28.06 2.05
CA GLY A 286 2.54 -26.97 2.19
C GLY A 286 1.96 -25.73 2.88
N ARG A 287 2.64 -24.58 2.76
CA ARG A 287 2.20 -23.31 3.36
C ARG A 287 1.36 -22.50 2.38
N VAL A 288 0.22 -21.96 2.83
CA VAL A 288 -0.54 -20.96 2.08
C VAL A 288 0.34 -19.74 1.82
N SER A 289 0.46 -19.31 0.56
CA SER A 289 1.29 -18.16 0.20
C SER A 289 0.61 -17.27 -0.85
N PRO A 290 0.84 -15.94 -0.83
CA PRO A 290 0.25 -15.04 -1.80
C PRO A 290 0.82 -15.27 -3.21
N CYS A 291 -0.07 -15.33 -4.20
CA CYS A 291 0.29 -15.45 -5.62
C CYS A 291 1.27 -14.34 -6.07
N GLY A 292 2.23 -14.71 -6.92
CA GLY A 292 3.17 -13.77 -7.55
C GLY A 292 2.60 -13.04 -8.76
N ALA A 293 1.40 -13.40 -9.21
CA ALA A 293 0.71 -12.75 -10.32
C ALA A 293 -0.18 -11.61 -9.83
N ALA A 294 -0.43 -10.64 -10.70
CA ALA A 294 -1.37 -9.55 -10.49
C ALA A 294 -2.25 -9.36 -11.73
N ILE A 295 -3.54 -9.13 -11.50
CA ILE A 295 -4.53 -8.86 -12.53
C ILE A 295 -4.96 -7.40 -12.42
N SER A 296 -4.98 -6.68 -13.53
CA SER A 296 -5.51 -5.33 -13.65
C SER A 296 -6.61 -5.29 -14.71
N TRP A 297 -7.73 -4.65 -14.36
CA TRP A 297 -8.90 -4.52 -15.21
C TRP A 297 -9.65 -3.21 -14.89
N CYS A 298 -10.33 -2.65 -15.88
CA CYS A 298 -11.15 -1.44 -15.74
C CYS A 298 -12.45 -1.57 -16.55
N ALA A 299 -13.55 -1.07 -15.98
CA ALA A 299 -14.88 -1.09 -16.59
C ALA A 299 -15.08 0.05 -17.61
N VAL A 300 -14.35 0.01 -18.73
CA VAL A 300 -14.46 0.99 -19.83
C VAL A 300 -14.68 0.28 -21.17
N SER A 301 -15.05 0.96 -22.26
CA SER A 301 -15.45 0.29 -23.51
C SER A 301 -14.34 -0.58 -24.14
N ASP A 302 -13.09 -0.10 -24.09
CA ASP A 302 -11.92 -0.88 -24.46
C ASP A 302 -11.35 -1.53 -23.20
N GLN A 303 -11.69 -2.80 -22.93
CA GLN A 303 -11.30 -3.53 -21.70
C GLN A 303 -10.10 -4.45 -21.92
N PRO A 304 -8.85 -3.97 -21.81
CA PRO A 304 -7.74 -4.90 -21.87
C PRO A 304 -7.50 -5.48 -20.47
N LEU A 305 -7.72 -6.78 -20.32
CA LEU A 305 -7.26 -7.54 -19.16
C LEU A 305 -5.73 -7.59 -19.18
N ASP A 306 -5.09 -7.09 -18.12
CA ASP A 306 -3.63 -7.16 -17.97
C ASP A 306 -3.28 -8.13 -16.85
N VAL A 307 -2.65 -9.25 -17.21
CA VAL A 307 -2.14 -10.23 -16.24
C VAL A 307 -0.62 -10.11 -16.23
N THR A 308 -0.05 -9.88 -15.05
CA THR A 308 1.38 -9.72 -14.87
C THR A 308 1.92 -10.71 -13.84
N ALA A 309 3.18 -11.08 -13.96
CA ALA A 309 3.94 -11.84 -12.97
C ALA A 309 5.36 -11.28 -12.92
N ASN A 310 5.91 -11.09 -11.72
CA ASN A 310 7.24 -10.51 -11.52
C ASN A 310 7.47 -9.17 -12.27
N GLY A 311 6.41 -8.37 -12.43
CA GLY A 311 6.47 -7.06 -13.10
C GLY A 311 6.36 -7.09 -14.63
N TYR A 312 6.25 -8.27 -15.25
CA TYR A 312 6.10 -8.42 -16.70
C TYR A 312 4.75 -9.01 -17.05
N LYS A 313 4.27 -8.77 -18.27
CA LYS A 313 3.07 -9.46 -18.78
C LYS A 313 3.25 -10.98 -18.70
N HIS A 314 2.19 -11.67 -18.28
CA HIS A 314 2.18 -13.12 -18.18
C HIS A 314 2.33 -13.74 -19.57
N GLY A 315 3.16 -14.79 -19.69
CA GLY A 315 3.45 -15.44 -20.97
C GLY A 315 4.52 -14.76 -21.83
N VAL A 316 5.14 -13.67 -21.37
CA VAL A 316 6.26 -13.02 -22.07
C VAL A 316 7.48 -13.94 -22.10
N THR A 317 8.02 -14.16 -23.29
CA THR A 317 9.25 -14.96 -23.47
C THR A 317 10.49 -14.11 -23.21
N LYS A 318 11.63 -14.74 -22.86
CA LYS A 318 12.92 -14.05 -22.70
C LYS A 318 13.29 -13.20 -23.93
N LYS A 319 12.94 -13.66 -25.14
CA LYS A 319 13.18 -12.95 -26.41
C LYS A 319 12.36 -11.67 -26.57
N ALA A 320 11.23 -11.55 -25.87
CA ALA A 320 10.35 -10.39 -25.94
C ALA A 320 10.62 -9.36 -24.82
N LEU A 321 11.51 -9.67 -23.87
CA LEU A 321 11.96 -8.71 -22.87
C LEU A 321 12.61 -7.50 -23.55
N GLY A 322 12.37 -6.29 -23.01
CA GLY A 322 12.81 -5.04 -23.62
C GLY A 322 11.92 -4.51 -24.75
N THR A 323 10.93 -5.27 -25.22
CA THR A 323 9.98 -4.83 -26.26
C THR A 323 8.66 -4.34 -25.67
N SER A 324 7.84 -3.66 -26.48
CA SER A 324 6.48 -3.24 -26.08
C SER A 324 5.57 -4.41 -25.68
N LYS A 325 5.81 -5.61 -26.22
CA LYS A 325 5.05 -6.83 -25.89
C LYS A 325 5.17 -7.24 -24.43
N ALA A 326 6.26 -6.87 -23.75
CA ALA A 326 6.51 -7.21 -22.35
C ALA A 326 5.84 -6.24 -21.35
N ARG A 327 5.39 -5.08 -21.82
CA ARG A 327 4.93 -3.97 -20.96
C ARG A 327 3.55 -4.24 -20.39
N SER A 328 3.41 -4.13 -19.08
CA SER A 328 2.11 -3.99 -18.43
C SER A 328 1.38 -2.75 -18.94
N LEU A 329 0.06 -2.84 -19.07
CA LEU A 329 -0.79 -1.74 -19.53
C LEU A 329 -0.86 -0.58 -18.54
N ILE A 330 -0.53 -0.84 -17.28
CA ILE A 330 -0.47 0.17 -16.21
C ILE A 330 0.96 0.60 -15.90
N CYS A 331 1.95 0.23 -16.74
CA CYS A 331 3.31 0.75 -16.57
C CYS A 331 3.39 2.23 -17.01
N LYS A 332 4.43 2.93 -16.55
CA LYS A 332 4.55 4.39 -16.74
C LYS A 332 4.48 4.82 -18.22
N VAL A 333 5.10 4.06 -19.13
CA VAL A 333 5.13 4.40 -20.56
C VAL A 333 3.75 4.25 -21.20
N GLU A 334 3.00 3.19 -20.91
CA GLU A 334 1.65 3.00 -21.48
C GLU A 334 0.64 4.02 -20.90
N LEU A 335 0.77 4.36 -19.61
CA LEU A 335 -0.02 5.45 -19.02
C LEU A 335 0.35 6.81 -19.62
N PHE A 336 1.62 7.03 -19.96
CA PHE A 336 2.06 8.27 -20.61
C PHE A 336 1.55 8.35 -22.05
N HIS A 337 1.64 7.28 -22.83
CA HIS A 337 1.03 7.22 -24.17
C HIS A 337 -0.48 7.50 -24.13
N SER A 338 -1.18 6.99 -23.11
CA SER A 338 -2.60 7.29 -22.91
C SER A 338 -2.84 8.79 -22.66
N PHE A 339 -1.96 9.44 -21.90
CA PHE A 339 -2.00 10.89 -21.68
C PHE A 339 -1.64 11.70 -22.95
N LEU A 340 -0.66 11.26 -23.74
CA LEU A 340 -0.33 11.89 -25.03
C LEU A 340 -1.49 11.75 -26.03
N SER A 341 -2.19 10.61 -26.02
CA SER A 341 -3.40 10.41 -26.82
C SER A 341 -4.51 11.36 -26.39
N LEU A 342 -4.68 11.58 -25.09
CA LEU A 342 -5.60 12.59 -24.54
C LEU A 342 -5.25 14.01 -25.03
N LEU A 343 -3.95 14.35 -25.04
CA LEU A 343 -3.48 15.65 -25.56
C LEU A 343 -3.77 15.80 -27.05
N ALA A 344 -3.51 14.77 -27.85
CA ALA A 344 -3.70 14.80 -29.29
C ALA A 344 -5.16 15.04 -29.71
N VAL A 345 -6.13 14.56 -28.92
CA VAL A 345 -7.57 14.75 -29.18
C VAL A 345 -8.16 16.00 -28.52
N THR A 346 -7.37 16.72 -27.71
CA THR A 346 -7.83 17.96 -27.06
C THR A 346 -7.67 19.12 -28.02
N ASP A 347 -8.73 19.89 -28.23
CA ASP A 347 -8.66 21.11 -29.05
C ASP A 347 -7.62 22.09 -28.49
N LYS A 348 -6.80 22.69 -29.37
CA LYS A 348 -5.71 23.60 -28.97
C LYS A 348 -6.19 24.78 -28.14
N SER A 349 -7.39 25.30 -28.41
CA SER A 349 -8.00 26.39 -27.63
C SER A 349 -8.44 25.96 -26.23
N HIS A 350 -8.67 24.66 -26.03
CA HIS A 350 -9.06 24.05 -24.77
C HIS A 350 -7.92 23.34 -24.01
N LEU A 351 -6.68 23.42 -24.49
CA LEU A 351 -5.54 22.88 -23.73
C LEU A 351 -5.38 23.63 -22.41
N PRO A 352 -5.03 22.97 -21.29
CA PRO A 352 -4.70 23.67 -20.04
C PRO A 352 -3.48 24.58 -20.20
N GLU A 353 -3.48 25.75 -19.53
CA GLU A 353 -2.40 26.75 -19.59
C GLU A 353 -1.01 26.13 -19.37
N SER A 354 -0.89 25.25 -18.37
CA SER A 354 0.35 24.55 -18.03
C SER A 354 1.02 23.77 -19.18
N LEU A 355 0.28 23.48 -20.25
CA LEU A 355 0.72 22.72 -21.43
C LEU A 355 0.81 23.57 -22.72
N ARG A 356 0.29 24.81 -22.74
CA ARG A 356 0.29 25.64 -23.94
C ARG A 356 1.68 26.22 -24.23
N GLY A 357 2.08 26.17 -25.50
CA GLY A 357 3.30 26.84 -25.97
C GLY A 357 4.60 26.29 -25.37
N LYS A 358 4.60 25.05 -24.87
CA LYS A 358 5.78 24.40 -24.30
C LYS A 358 6.25 23.25 -25.17
N GLU A 359 7.55 23.16 -25.36
CA GLU A 359 8.20 22.01 -26.00
C GLU A 359 8.53 20.96 -24.93
N LEU A 360 7.58 20.06 -24.66
CA LEU A 360 7.73 18.99 -23.67
C LEU A 360 8.00 17.68 -24.41
N GLN A 361 9.08 16.99 -24.06
CA GLN A 361 9.52 15.80 -24.80
C GLN A 361 9.43 14.52 -23.99
N THR A 362 9.68 14.59 -22.68
CA THR A 362 9.80 13.39 -21.84
C THR A 362 8.68 13.31 -20.80
N TYR A 363 8.39 12.11 -20.32
CA TYR A 363 7.47 11.86 -19.21
C TYR A 363 7.78 12.74 -17.99
N TRP A 364 9.06 12.98 -17.72
CA TRP A 364 9.49 13.90 -16.67
C TRP A 364 9.07 15.35 -16.92
N ASP A 365 9.26 15.87 -18.13
CA ASP A 365 8.94 17.26 -18.48
C ASP A 365 7.47 17.56 -18.24
N TYR A 366 6.59 16.69 -18.75
CA TYR A 366 5.15 16.80 -18.52
C TYR A 366 4.81 16.76 -17.04
N LYS A 367 5.43 15.87 -16.25
CA LYS A 367 5.19 15.86 -14.80
C LYS A 367 5.66 17.14 -14.11
N GLN A 368 6.79 17.70 -14.51
CA GLN A 368 7.37 18.86 -13.83
C GLN A 368 6.60 20.14 -14.08
N VAL A 369 6.03 20.32 -15.27
CA VAL A 369 5.25 21.52 -15.58
C VAL A 369 3.86 21.54 -14.93
N ALA A 370 3.44 20.45 -14.28
CA ALA A 370 2.27 20.42 -13.39
C ALA A 370 2.55 21.14 -12.06
N GLN A 371 2.77 22.45 -12.11
CA GLN A 371 3.32 23.25 -11.01
C GLN A 371 2.54 23.11 -9.70
N SER A 372 1.21 23.24 -9.73
CA SER A 372 0.36 23.11 -8.53
C SER A 372 0.53 21.73 -7.87
N TYR A 373 0.61 20.65 -8.65
CA TYR A 373 0.86 19.32 -8.11
C TYR A 373 2.27 19.20 -7.50
N GLN A 374 3.29 19.77 -8.15
CA GLN A 374 4.66 19.74 -7.62
C GLN A 374 4.80 20.57 -6.34
N GLN A 375 4.14 21.73 -6.25
CA GLN A 375 4.06 22.56 -5.06
C GLN A 375 3.34 21.83 -3.91
N ALA A 376 2.17 21.23 -4.16
CA ALA A 376 1.47 20.42 -3.16
C ALA A 376 2.34 19.24 -2.70
N SER A 377 3.01 18.54 -3.64
CA SER A 377 3.92 17.45 -3.30
C SER A 377 5.18 17.91 -2.58
N LEU A 378 5.58 19.17 -2.70
CA LEU A 378 6.66 19.75 -1.91
C LEU A 378 6.20 19.96 -0.47
N GLN A 379 5.04 20.60 -0.27
CA GLN A 379 4.47 20.85 1.06
C GLN A 379 4.24 19.57 1.86
N LEU A 380 3.65 18.55 1.24
CA LEU A 380 3.49 17.25 1.90
C LEU A 380 4.82 16.67 2.37
N ARG A 381 5.87 16.77 1.54
CA ARG A 381 7.17 16.19 1.87
C ARG A 381 7.90 17.01 2.92
N SER A 382 7.85 18.34 2.87
CA SER A 382 8.52 19.16 3.87
C SER A 382 7.86 19.06 5.25
N GLN A 383 6.53 18.92 5.31
CA GLN A 383 5.78 18.98 6.56
C GLN A 383 5.51 17.62 7.20
N ALA A 384 5.25 16.57 6.40
CA ALA A 384 4.83 15.26 6.94
C ALA A 384 5.70 14.10 6.48
N PHE A 385 6.16 14.10 5.23
CA PHE A 385 6.90 12.97 4.62
C PHE A 385 8.30 13.37 4.10
N PRO A 386 9.21 13.82 4.98
CA PRO A 386 10.54 14.32 4.59
C PRO A 386 11.41 13.23 3.96
N LEU A 387 11.25 11.99 4.42
CA LEU A 387 11.99 10.82 3.94
C LEU A 387 11.28 10.10 2.78
N TRP A 388 10.34 10.75 2.07
CA TRP A 388 9.67 10.11 0.93
C TRP A 388 10.68 9.75 -0.17
N LEU A 389 10.92 8.45 -0.35
CA LEU A 389 11.84 7.93 -1.35
C LEU A 389 11.41 8.30 -2.78
N ARG A 390 12.40 8.63 -3.60
CA ARG A 390 12.22 8.87 -5.03
C ARG A 390 13.00 7.85 -5.82
N SER A 391 12.38 7.34 -6.88
CA SER A 391 13.11 6.60 -7.90
C SER A 391 14.12 7.51 -8.59
N ASP A 392 15.16 6.89 -9.14
CA ASP A 392 16.09 7.57 -10.04
C ASP A 392 15.36 8.37 -11.11
N ARG A 393 15.85 9.58 -11.37
CA ARG A 393 15.30 10.50 -12.37
C ARG A 393 15.42 9.92 -13.77
N ASP A 394 16.45 9.13 -14.05
CA ASP A 394 16.69 8.54 -15.36
C ASP A 394 15.57 7.57 -15.75
N LEU A 395 14.91 6.94 -14.77
CA LEU A 395 13.71 6.11 -14.97
C LEU A 395 12.45 6.90 -15.36
N LEU A 396 12.56 8.21 -15.55
CA LEU A 396 11.50 9.12 -15.97
C LEU A 396 11.85 9.87 -17.26
N GLN A 397 13.06 9.70 -17.79
CA GLN A 397 13.55 10.33 -19.04
C GLN A 397 13.24 9.44 -20.25
N PHE A 398 11.97 9.24 -20.54
CA PHE A 398 11.51 8.52 -21.73
C PHE A 398 10.38 9.29 -22.43
N HIS A 399 10.18 8.99 -23.71
CA HIS A 399 9.20 9.63 -24.60
C HIS A 399 7.85 8.93 -24.60
#